data_AF-A0A2V9WSZ7-F1
#
_entry.id   AF-A0A2V9WSZ7-F1
#
_cell.length_a   1.000
_cell.length_b   1.000
_cell.length_c   1.000
_cell.angle_alpha   90.00
_cell.angle_beta   90.00
_cell.angle_gamma   90.00
#
_symmetry.space_group_name_H-M   'P 1'
#
loop_
_entity.id
_entity.type
_entity.pdbx_description
1 polymer ?
#
loop_
_entity_poly.entity_id
_entity_poly.type
_entity_poly.pdbx_seq_one_letter_code
_entity_poly.pdbx_strand_id
1 'polypeptide(L)'
;MTLSKATNAAVSIFLLVLLAFIIGCAHQPNLQAADENVSTVANDGKLPFDHESPKGGLSPTGTLVPKPENLPAGTPITIRLQSAVSSATSRSGDIFEGFLDEPVV
;
A
#
# COMPACT_ATOMS: atom_id res chain seq x y z
N MET A 1 3.44 6.23 59.58
CA MET A 1 3.76 7.17 58.48
C MET A 1 4.48 6.49 57.29
N THR A 2 4.21 5.21 56.99
CA THR A 2 4.88 4.47 55.89
C THR A 2 3.99 4.20 54.68
N LEU A 3 2.66 4.36 54.83
CA LEU A 3 1.70 3.99 53.79
C LEU A 3 1.75 4.91 52.56
N SER A 4 1.95 6.22 52.74
CA SER A 4 2.06 7.19 51.64
C SER A 4 3.30 6.96 50.76
N LYS A 5 4.40 6.48 51.34
CA LYS A 5 5.66 6.28 50.61
C LYS A 5 5.57 5.10 49.64
N ALA A 6 4.82 4.05 50.03
CA ALA A 6 4.53 2.91 49.18
C ALA A 6 3.58 3.27 48.03
N THR A 7 2.57 4.11 48.27
CA THR A 7 1.66 4.59 47.21
C THR A 7 2.39 5.48 46.20
N ASN A 8 3.26 6.38 46.67
CA ASN A 8 4.07 7.23 45.80
C ASN A 8 5.08 6.40 44.98
N ALA A 9 5.67 5.36 45.57
CA ALA A 9 6.53 4.43 44.86
C ALA A 9 5.76 3.61 43.81
N ALA A 10 4.56 3.12 44.13
CA ALA A 10 3.72 2.39 43.20
C ALA A 10 3.27 3.27 42.02
N VAL A 11 2.90 4.53 42.29
CA VAL A 11 2.55 5.51 41.24
C VAL A 11 3.77 5.83 40.37
N SER A 12 4.96 5.97 40.96
CA SER A 12 6.19 6.21 40.21
C SER A 12 6.59 5.04 39.33
N ILE A 13 6.41 3.80 39.81
CA ILE A 13 6.65 2.58 39.01
C ILE A 13 5.65 2.49 37.87
N PHE A 14 4.37 2.76 38.14
CA PHE A 14 3.33 2.73 37.11
C PHE A 14 3.57 3.78 36.02
N LEU A 15 4.01 4.98 36.41
CA LEU A 15 4.39 6.06 35.49
C LEU A 15 5.59 5.65 34.62
N LEU A 16 6.61 5.00 35.20
CA LEU A 16 7.78 4.53 34.45
C LEU A 16 7.42 3.43 33.44
N VAL A 17 6.52 2.51 33.79
CA VAL A 17 6.04 1.47 32.87
C VAL A 17 5.26 2.09 31.71
N LEU A 18 4.36 3.05 31.99
CA LEU A 18 3.65 3.81 30.94
C LEU A 18 4.61 4.57 30.02
N LEU A 19 5.67 5.16 30.58
CA LEU A 19 6.69 5.84 29.79
C LEU A 19 7.53 4.88 28.95
N ALA A 20 7.76 3.64 29.38
CA ALA A 20 8.45 2.64 28.56
C ALA A 20 7.61 2.20 27.34
N PHE A 21 6.28 2.13 27.48
CA PHE A 21 5.37 1.73 26.40
C PHE A 21 5.32 2.72 25.24
N ILE A 22 5.55 4.02 25.47
CA ILE A 22 5.52 5.03 24.39
C ILE A 22 6.81 5.08 23.56
N ILE A 23 7.93 4.55 24.06
CA ILE A 23 9.22 4.48 23.33
C ILE A 23 9.22 3.24 22.38
N GLY A 24 8.35 2.25 22.63
CA GLY A 24 8.26 1.01 21.86
C GLY A 24 7.50 1.10 20.52
N CYS A 25 6.86 2.23 20.20
CA CYS A 25 6.08 2.38 18.96
C CYS A 25 6.85 2.99 17.78
N ALA A 26 8.18 3.11 17.87
CA ALA A 26 9.03 3.57 16.78
C ALA A 26 9.95 2.47 16.24
N HIS A 27 9.42 1.25 16.04
CA HIS A 27 10.06 0.31 15.12
C HIS A 27 9.34 0.42 13.77
N GLN A 28 9.75 1.43 12.98
CA GLN A 28 9.50 1.37 11.54
C GLN A 28 10.33 0.19 11.00
N PRO A 29 9.74 -0.76 10.26
CA PRO A 29 10.55 -1.68 9.48
C PRO A 29 11.42 -0.84 8.54
N ASN A 30 12.71 -1.13 8.58
CA ASN A 30 13.75 -0.55 7.76
C ASN A 30 13.33 -0.63 6.27
N LEU A 31 12.86 0.49 5.69
CA LEU A 31 12.70 0.66 4.24
C LEU A 31 14.04 1.06 3.56
N GLN A 32 15.15 1.04 4.29
CA GLN A 32 16.51 1.31 3.82
C GLN A 32 17.23 0.06 3.30
N ALA A 33 16.48 -0.97 2.87
CA ALA A 33 16.95 -1.84 1.78
C ALA A 33 16.71 -1.20 0.39
N ALA A 34 16.23 0.05 0.34
CA ALA A 34 15.98 0.82 -0.87
C ALA A 34 16.91 2.05 -1.04
N ASP A 35 18.17 1.94 -0.59
CA ASP A 35 19.19 2.92 -0.94
C ASP A 35 20.54 2.23 -1.18
N GLU A 36 20.59 1.40 -2.22
CA GLU A 36 21.84 1.10 -2.91
C GLU A 36 21.73 1.66 -4.34
N ASN A 37 22.55 2.67 -4.61
CA ASN A 37 22.77 3.33 -5.89
C ASN A 37 21.69 4.30 -6.39
N VAL A 38 21.89 5.57 -6.00
CA VAL A 38 21.83 6.70 -6.93
C VAL A 38 22.65 6.36 -8.18
N SER A 39 21.98 5.85 -9.20
CA SER A 39 22.47 5.85 -10.58
C SER A 39 21.40 6.51 -11.44
N THR A 40 21.69 7.77 -11.73
CA THR A 40 21.15 8.57 -12.83
C THR A 40 20.70 7.72 -14.02
N VAL A 41 19.39 7.63 -14.29
CA VAL A 41 18.90 7.70 -15.66
C VAL A 41 17.48 8.28 -15.67
N ALA A 42 17.38 9.55 -16.07
CA ALA A 42 16.17 10.03 -16.71
C ALA A 42 16.05 9.27 -18.04
N ASN A 43 15.29 8.18 -18.04
CA ASN A 43 14.85 7.52 -19.26
C ASN A 43 13.33 7.54 -19.22
N ASP A 44 12.76 8.17 -20.24
CA ASP A 44 11.35 8.01 -20.62
C ASP A 44 10.93 6.57 -20.37
N GLY A 45 9.83 6.40 -19.63
CA GLY A 45 9.30 5.12 -19.14
C GLY A 45 8.80 4.17 -20.23
N LYS A 46 9.52 4.06 -21.34
CA LYS A 46 9.30 3.10 -22.40
C LYS A 46 10.03 1.81 -21.99
N LEU A 47 9.25 0.85 -21.52
CA LEU A 47 9.80 -0.48 -21.22
C LEU A 47 10.36 -1.10 -22.52
N PRO A 48 11.46 -1.87 -22.48
CA PRO A 48 12.12 -2.41 -23.68
C PRO A 48 11.22 -3.26 -24.59
N PHE A 49 10.09 -3.71 -24.07
CA PHE A 49 9.09 -4.56 -24.71
C PHE A 49 7.81 -3.81 -25.11
N ASP A 50 7.71 -2.52 -24.81
CA ASP A 50 6.52 -1.70 -25.06
C ASP A 50 6.49 -1.11 -26.49
N HIS A 51 7.05 -1.83 -27.47
CA HIS A 51 7.12 -1.38 -28.85
C HIS A 51 5.91 -1.87 -29.66
N GLU A 52 5.30 -0.98 -30.46
CA GLU A 52 4.26 -1.38 -31.42
C GLU A 52 4.91 -2.25 -32.51
N SER A 53 4.38 -3.45 -32.77
CA SER A 53 4.99 -4.37 -33.74
C SER A 53 5.03 -3.72 -35.13
N PRO A 54 6.17 -3.70 -35.84
CA PRO A 54 6.25 -3.14 -37.19
C PRO A 54 5.31 -3.91 -38.13
N LYS A 55 4.28 -3.23 -38.68
CA LYS A 55 3.24 -3.81 -39.56
C LYS A 55 3.75 -4.30 -40.93
N GLY A 56 5.06 -4.42 -41.13
CA GLY A 56 5.69 -4.66 -42.44
C GLY A 56 6.63 -5.86 -42.52
N GLY A 57 6.68 -6.75 -41.52
CA GLY A 57 7.55 -7.93 -41.53
C GLY A 57 6.84 -9.21 -41.97
N LEU A 58 7.39 -9.92 -42.97
CA LEU A 58 6.95 -11.27 -43.36
C LEU A 58 7.53 -12.33 -42.41
N SER A 59 6.87 -12.61 -41.28
CA SER A 59 7.01 -13.87 -40.50
C SER A 59 6.20 -13.84 -39.20
N PRO A 60 5.84 -14.99 -38.59
CA PRO A 60 4.80 -15.12 -37.56
C PRO A 60 5.20 -14.56 -36.18
N THR A 61 6.30 -13.82 -36.09
CA THR A 61 6.88 -13.29 -34.85
C THR A 61 6.17 -12.06 -34.29
N GLY A 62 5.23 -11.45 -35.04
CA GLY A 62 4.43 -10.32 -34.56
C GLY A 62 3.32 -10.68 -33.56
N THR A 63 3.08 -11.96 -33.30
CA THR A 63 1.95 -12.43 -32.46
C THR A 63 2.36 -12.72 -31.00
N LEU A 64 3.64 -12.59 -30.65
CA LEU A 64 4.15 -12.91 -29.31
C LEU A 64 4.25 -11.72 -28.35
N VAL A 65 3.92 -10.51 -28.81
CA VAL A 65 3.75 -9.37 -27.90
C VAL A 65 2.35 -9.53 -27.30
N PRO A 66 2.21 -9.77 -25.99
CA PRO A 66 0.90 -9.75 -25.35
C PRO A 66 0.29 -8.40 -25.68
N LYS A 67 -0.82 -8.40 -26.43
CA LYS A 67 -1.56 -7.17 -26.67
C LYS A 67 -1.90 -6.63 -25.27
N PRO A 68 -1.52 -5.39 -24.92
CA PRO A 68 -1.96 -4.84 -23.66
C PRO A 68 -3.49 -4.83 -23.69
N GLU A 69 -4.10 -5.69 -22.86
CA GLU A 69 -5.53 -5.63 -22.54
C GLU A 69 -5.74 -4.32 -21.78
N ASN A 70 -5.88 -3.25 -22.55
CA ASN A 70 -6.26 -1.96 -22.01
C ASN A 70 -7.75 -2.03 -21.71
N LEU A 71 -8.09 -1.96 -20.43
CA LEU A 71 -9.47 -1.80 -20.00
C LEU A 71 -10.02 -0.47 -20.55
N PRO A 72 -11.05 -0.49 -21.41
CA PRO A 72 -11.59 0.75 -21.96
C PRO A 72 -12.09 1.68 -20.85
N ALA A 73 -11.91 2.98 -21.05
CA ALA A 73 -12.48 3.98 -20.15
C ALA A 73 -14.00 3.83 -20.09
N GLY A 74 -14.56 3.90 -18.88
CA GLY A 74 -15.99 3.70 -18.65
C GLY A 74 -16.41 2.23 -18.50
N THR A 75 -15.48 1.27 -18.48
CA THR A 75 -15.82 -0.13 -18.16
C THR A 75 -16.33 -0.22 -16.72
N PRO A 76 -17.58 -0.68 -16.49
CA PRO A 76 -18.12 -0.79 -15.14
C PRO A 76 -17.41 -1.93 -14.40
N ILE A 77 -17.01 -1.66 -13.15
CA ILE A 77 -16.41 -2.65 -12.25
C ILE A 77 -17.31 -2.80 -11.05
N THR A 78 -17.91 -3.98 -10.89
CA THR A 78 -18.76 -4.29 -9.75
C THR A 78 -17.93 -4.81 -8.59
N ILE A 79 -18.03 -4.14 -7.44
CA ILE A 79 -17.35 -4.56 -6.21
C ILE A 79 -18.36 -4.80 -5.08
N ARG A 80 -18.03 -5.73 -4.18
CA ARG A 80 -18.73 -5.93 -2.92
C ARG A 80 -17.84 -5.49 -1.76
N LEU A 81 -18.33 -4.54 -0.97
CA LEU A 81 -17.61 -4.02 0.19
C LEU A 81 -17.53 -5.08 1.30
N GLN A 82 -16.41 -5.08 2.03
CA GLN A 82 -16.18 -5.99 3.16
C GLN A 82 -16.91 -5.53 4.44
N SER A 83 -17.14 -4.23 4.57
CA SER A 83 -17.78 -3.61 5.73
C SER A 83 -18.92 -2.70 5.34
N ALA A 84 -19.85 -2.47 6.28
CA ALA A 84 -20.96 -1.56 6.09
C ALA A 84 -20.46 -0.10 6.15
N VAL A 85 -20.94 0.73 5.22
CA VAL A 85 -20.65 2.17 5.18
C VAL A 85 -21.82 2.93 5.80
N SER A 86 -21.52 3.86 6.71
CA SER A 86 -22.54 4.64 7.41
C SER A 86 -22.11 6.09 7.55
N SER A 87 -22.96 7.03 7.12
CA SER A 87 -22.67 8.47 7.22
C SER A 87 -22.53 9.00 8.65
N ALA A 88 -22.98 8.25 9.66
CA ALA A 88 -22.83 8.63 11.06
C ALA A 88 -21.42 8.36 11.61
N THR A 89 -20.74 7.34 11.07
CA THR A 89 -19.44 6.86 11.59
C THR A 89 -18.31 7.04 10.60
N SER A 90 -18.62 7.02 9.30
CA SER A 90 -17.67 7.22 8.21
C SER A 90 -17.46 8.70 7.93
N ARG A 91 -16.25 9.05 7.50
CA ARG A 91 -15.81 10.41 7.18
C ARG A 91 -15.11 10.45 5.83
N SER A 92 -15.01 11.64 5.27
CA SER A 92 -14.22 11.88 4.06
C SER A 92 -12.76 11.50 4.31
N GLY A 93 -12.20 10.68 3.42
CA GLY A 93 -10.84 10.16 3.53
C GLY A 93 -10.74 8.77 4.17
N ASP A 94 -11.85 8.22 4.70
CA ASP A 94 -11.88 6.83 5.14
C ASP A 94 -11.71 5.87 3.96
N ILE A 95 -11.02 4.77 4.20
CA ILE A 95 -10.75 3.71 3.21
C ILE A 95 -11.74 2.57 3.42
N PHE A 96 -12.35 2.10 2.33
CA PHE A 96 -13.24 0.95 2.33
C PHE A 96 -12.69 -0.11 1.40
N GLU A 97 -12.50 -1.31 1.92
CA GLU A 97 -12.02 -2.43 1.14
C GLU A 97 -13.20 -3.25 0.58
N GLY A 98 -12.98 -3.86 -0.58
CA GLY A 98 -13.97 -4.67 -1.27
C GLY A 98 -13.33 -5.73 -2.15
N PHE A 99 -14.14 -6.70 -2.57
CA PHE A 99 -13.78 -7.71 -3.54
C PHE A 99 -14.49 -7.47 -4.86
N LEU A 100 -13.85 -7.85 -5.97
CA LEU A 100 -14.52 -7.88 -7.27
C LEU A 100 -15.58 -8.97 -7.25
N ASP A 101 -16.77 -8.67 -7.77
CA ASP A 101 -17.83 -9.66 -7.88
C ASP A 101 -17.58 -10.62 -9.05
N GLU A 102 -17.04 -10.08 -10.15
CA GLU A 102 -16.65 -10.82 -11.35
C GLU A 102 -15.23 -10.43 -11.79
N PRO A 103 -14.47 -11.33 -12.41
CA PRO A 103 -13.16 -11.02 -12.98
C PRO A 103 -13.28 -9.96 -14.08
N VAL A 104 -12.34 -9.02 -14.11
CA VAL A 104 -12.18 -8.07 -15.23
C VAL A 104 -11.29 -8.73 -16.28
N VAL A 105 -11.83 -8.94 -17.48
CA VAL A 105 -11.16 -9.54 -18.64
C VAL A 105 -11.14 -8.58 -19.83
#